data_AF-A0A1V2ZI33-F1
#
_entry.id   AF-A0A1V2ZI33-F1
#
_cell.length_a   1.000
_cell.length_b   1.000
_cell.length_c   1.000
_cell.angle_alpha   90.00
_cell.angle_beta   90.00
_cell.angle_gamma   90.00
#
_symmetry.space_group_name_H-M   'P 1'
#
loop_
_entity.id
_entity.type
_entity.pdbx_description
1 polymer ?
#
loop_
_entity_poly.entity_id
_entity_poly.type
_entity_poly.pdbx_seq_one_letter_code
_entity_poly.pdbx_strand_id
1 'polypeptide(L)'
;MSDAKNNAARYLAKRAAGDPSPDTSDESEATIPEDPAERAAFIETTIQQAIRRGDFDDLPGAGKPLEGLNGSHDPDWWIRRKIERENLTGIGPVAFLLRAEDRQLDDRLDRLHRESEVRTHLEEFNRRVVEARRQLLGGPPVVTPLRDVDAELVRWRERRAARARPAVRTETERPRRWWRRRRTDQG
;
A
#
# COMPACT_ATOMS: atom_id res chain seq x y z
N MET A 1 5.50 -2.36 39.80
CA MET A 1 6.16 -1.11 39.36
C MET A 1 7.46 -0.80 40.15
N SER A 2 8.17 -1.80 40.67
CA SER A 2 9.33 -1.58 41.56
C SER A 2 10.67 -2.01 40.96
N ASP A 3 10.68 -2.67 39.81
CA ASP A 3 11.91 -3.18 39.18
C ASP A 3 12.66 -2.10 38.40
N ALA A 4 11.94 -1.25 37.65
CA ALA A 4 12.54 -0.22 36.82
C ALA A 4 13.28 0.86 37.64
N LYS A 5 12.74 1.25 38.80
CA LYS A 5 13.37 2.23 39.69
C LYS A 5 14.61 1.67 40.38
N ASN A 6 14.57 0.39 40.77
CA ASN A 6 15.72 -0.28 41.39
C ASN A 6 16.84 -0.52 40.38
N ASN A 7 16.50 -0.81 39.12
CA ASN A 7 17.50 -0.91 38.04
C ASN A 7 18.12 0.45 37.71
N ALA A 8 17.32 1.52 37.65
CA ALA A 8 17.83 2.87 37.43
C ALA A 8 18.77 3.33 38.56
N ALA A 9 18.46 3.01 39.82
CA ALA A 9 19.31 3.33 40.96
C ALA A 9 20.64 2.56 40.92
N ARG A 10 20.62 1.27 40.53
CA ARG A 10 21.85 0.48 40.33
C ARG A 10 22.71 1.01 39.19
N TYR A 11 22.09 1.45 38.11
CA TYR A 11 22.81 1.99 36.95
C TYR A 11 23.52 3.32 37.28
N LEU A 12 22.85 4.21 38.03
CA LEU A 12 23.44 5.47 38.49
C LEU A 12 24.57 5.24 39.52
N ALA A 13 24.42 4.28 40.42
CA ALA A 13 25.47 3.90 41.37
C ALA A 13 26.70 3.30 40.66
N LYS A 14 26.49 2.48 39.63
CA LYS A 14 27.57 1.87 38.83
C LYS A 14 28.32 2.91 37.97
N ARG A 15 27.59 3.91 37.45
CA ARG A 15 28.19 5.06 36.73
C ARG A 15 29.00 5.99 37.64
N ALA A 16 28.53 6.22 38.88
CA ALA A 16 29.26 7.03 39.87
C ALA A 16 30.53 6.33 40.39
N ALA A 17 30.58 4.99 40.33
CA ALA A 17 31.72 4.19 40.75
C ALA A 17 32.82 4.03 39.68
N GLY A 18 32.63 4.53 38.46
CA GLY A 18 33.66 4.54 37.41
C GLY A 18 34.10 3.17 36.92
N ASP A 19 33.25 2.14 37.06
CA ASP A 19 33.57 0.76 36.69
C ASP A 19 33.11 0.45 35.25
N PRO A 20 34.01 0.28 34.27
CA PRO A 20 33.64 -0.07 32.91
C PRO A 20 33.12 -1.51 32.87
N SER A 21 31.87 -1.69 32.43
CA SER A 21 31.27 -3.01 32.22
C SER A 21 32.09 -3.83 31.22
N PRO A 22 32.44 -5.10 31.48
CA PRO A 22 33.36 -5.87 30.64
C PRO A 22 32.62 -6.69 29.59
N ASP A 23 31.62 -6.09 28.91
CA ASP A 23 30.95 -6.77 27.81
C ASP A 23 30.33 -5.77 26.82
N THR A 24 31.21 -5.15 26.04
CA THR A 24 30.88 -4.53 24.74
C THR A 24 32.03 -4.86 23.81
N SER A 25 31.91 -6.01 23.14
CA SER A 25 32.70 -6.37 21.98
C SER A 25 32.42 -5.39 20.83
N ASP A 26 33.43 -4.62 20.45
CA ASP A 26 33.72 -4.12 19.10
C ASP A 26 32.61 -3.48 18.24
N GLU A 27 31.84 -2.55 18.81
CA GLU A 27 31.30 -1.44 18.00
C GLU A 27 31.66 -0.13 18.70
N SER A 28 32.80 0.45 18.30
CA SER A 28 33.20 1.78 18.72
C SER A 28 32.19 2.80 18.19
N GLU A 29 31.18 3.10 18.99
CA GLU A 29 30.29 4.24 18.77
C GLU A 29 31.15 5.50 18.90
N ALA A 30 31.66 5.98 17.77
CA ALA A 30 32.56 7.13 17.74
C ALA A 30 31.80 8.35 18.26
N THR A 31 32.07 8.72 19.51
CA THR A 31 31.41 9.83 20.18
C THR A 31 31.76 11.12 19.45
N ILE A 32 30.76 11.77 18.86
CA ILE A 32 30.93 13.03 18.14
C ILE A 32 31.33 14.12 19.16
N PRO A 33 32.43 14.87 18.95
CA PRO A 33 32.82 15.94 19.87
C PRO A 33 31.75 17.05 20.00
N GLU A 34 31.59 17.60 21.20
CA GLU A 34 30.65 18.68 21.51
C GLU A 34 31.12 20.04 20.98
N ASP A 35 32.44 20.29 21.05
CA ASP A 35 33.03 21.54 20.54
C ASP A 35 32.87 21.64 19.00
N PRO A 36 32.37 22.77 18.47
CA PRO A 36 32.14 22.92 17.04
C PRO A 36 33.39 22.76 16.16
N ALA A 37 34.55 23.20 16.62
CA ALA A 37 35.79 23.11 15.84
C ALA A 37 36.34 21.68 15.86
N GLU A 38 36.33 21.03 17.02
CA GLU A 38 36.71 19.61 17.13
C GLU A 38 35.75 18.70 16.34
N ARG A 39 34.44 18.99 16.36
CA ARG A 39 33.44 18.25 15.58
C ARG A 39 33.68 18.38 14.08
N ALA A 40 33.99 19.57 13.58
CA ALA A 40 34.29 19.77 12.16
C ALA A 40 35.52 18.95 11.74
N ALA A 41 36.58 18.95 12.54
CA ALA A 41 37.79 18.17 12.28
C ALA A 41 37.52 16.66 12.32
N PHE A 42 36.71 16.20 13.28
CA PHE A 42 36.28 14.81 13.38
C PHE A 42 35.45 14.36 12.17
N ILE A 43 34.47 15.16 11.74
CA ILE A 43 33.64 14.89 10.56
C ILE A 43 34.49 14.84 9.30
N GLU A 44 35.37 15.82 9.09
CA GLU A 44 36.26 15.84 7.92
C GLU A 44 37.15 14.59 7.89
N THR A 45 37.75 14.23 9.02
CA THR A 45 38.60 13.03 9.12
C THR A 45 37.81 11.76 8.80
N THR A 46 36.57 11.67 9.29
CA THR A 46 35.67 10.53 9.04
C THR A 46 35.29 10.44 7.56
N ILE A 47 34.96 11.57 6.92
CA ILE A 47 34.66 11.64 5.48
C ILE A 47 35.88 11.19 4.67
N GLN A 48 37.07 11.69 4.99
CA GLN A 48 38.30 11.32 4.28
C GLN A 48 38.65 9.83 4.45
N GLN A 49 38.41 9.25 5.62
CA GLN A 49 38.58 7.82 5.84
C GLN A 49 37.60 7.00 5.01
N ALA A 50 36.32 7.39 4.95
CA ALA A 50 35.30 6.75 4.13
C ALA A 50 35.59 6.84 2.63
N ILE A 51 36.08 7.99 2.15
CA ILE A 51 36.56 8.16 0.76
C ILE A 51 37.72 7.21 0.46
N ARG A 52 38.74 7.13 1.34
CA ARG A 52 39.88 6.22 1.13
C ARG A 52 39.49 4.75 1.15
N ARG A 53 38.46 4.39 1.91
CA ARG A 53 37.91 3.03 1.96
C ARG A 53 37.08 2.68 0.72
N GLY A 54 36.71 3.66 -0.10
CA GLY A 54 35.85 3.47 -1.25
C GLY A 54 34.37 3.31 -0.87
N ASP A 55 33.94 3.77 0.32
CA ASP A 55 32.53 3.68 0.74
C ASP A 55 31.58 4.48 -0.18
N PHE A 56 32.15 5.42 -0.93
CA PHE A 56 31.44 6.22 -1.93
C PHE A 56 31.62 5.70 -3.36
N ASP A 57 32.37 4.61 -3.56
CA ASP A 57 32.51 3.95 -4.85
C ASP A 57 31.26 3.07 -5.11
N ASP A 58 30.88 2.90 -6.39
CA ASP A 58 29.76 2.05 -6.83
C ASP A 58 28.39 2.34 -6.18
N LEU A 59 28.15 3.60 -5.75
CA LEU A 59 26.85 3.99 -5.21
C LEU A 59 25.70 3.71 -6.19
N PRO A 60 24.52 3.30 -5.71
CA PRO A 60 23.34 3.14 -6.56
C PRO A 60 23.01 4.46 -7.28
N GLY A 61 23.25 4.49 -8.59
CA GLY A 61 23.05 5.69 -9.40
C GLY A 61 24.31 6.48 -9.72
N ALA A 62 25.50 6.05 -9.26
CA ALA A 62 26.77 6.66 -9.62
C ALA A 62 26.95 6.67 -11.15
N GLY A 63 27.24 7.85 -11.71
CA GLY A 63 27.41 8.05 -13.16
C GLY A 63 26.15 7.91 -14.01
N LYS A 64 25.00 7.52 -13.43
CA LYS A 64 23.72 7.47 -14.16
C LYS A 64 23.14 8.89 -14.24
N PRO A 65 22.50 9.25 -15.37
CA PRO A 65 21.76 10.49 -15.43
C PRO A 65 20.68 10.49 -14.34
N LEU A 66 20.51 11.64 -13.67
CA LEU A 66 19.46 11.81 -12.68
C LEU A 66 18.10 11.61 -13.37
N GLU A 67 17.38 10.58 -12.95
CA GLU A 67 16.06 10.25 -13.47
C GLU A 67 15.09 11.40 -13.14
N GLY A 68 14.31 11.84 -14.14
CA GLY A 68 13.29 12.87 -13.97
C GLY A 68 13.75 14.34 -14.14
N LEU A 69 15.01 14.60 -14.51
CA LEU A 69 15.47 15.94 -14.92
C LEU A 69 15.13 16.28 -16.39
N ASN A 70 14.59 15.32 -17.14
CA ASN A 70 14.35 15.43 -18.57
C ASN A 70 12.91 15.96 -18.80
N GLY A 71 12.63 17.20 -18.43
CA GLY A 71 11.30 17.79 -18.59
C GLY A 71 11.08 19.05 -17.76
N SER A 72 10.00 19.77 -18.08
CA SER A 72 9.53 20.99 -17.41
C SER A 72 9.75 20.90 -15.89
N HIS A 73 10.39 21.90 -15.30
CA HIS A 73 10.66 21.98 -13.87
C HIS A 73 9.36 21.80 -13.08
N ASP A 74 9.18 20.62 -12.52
CA ASP A 74 8.03 20.28 -11.70
C ASP A 74 8.42 20.51 -10.23
N PRO A 75 7.95 21.59 -9.58
CA PRO A 75 8.26 21.84 -8.17
C PRO A 75 7.75 20.72 -7.24
N ASP A 76 6.78 19.93 -7.70
CA ASP A 76 6.14 18.85 -6.94
C ASP A 76 6.74 17.46 -7.24
N TRP A 77 7.91 17.39 -7.89
CA TRP A 77 8.58 16.13 -8.28
C TRP A 77 8.76 15.17 -7.10
N TRP A 78 9.07 15.71 -5.91
CA TRP A 78 9.27 14.92 -4.70
C TRP A 78 7.95 14.36 -4.14
N ILE A 79 6.83 15.07 -4.34
CA ILE A 79 5.48 14.62 -3.96
C ILE A 79 5.09 13.41 -4.81
N ARG A 80 5.28 13.49 -6.13
CA ARG A 80 5.03 12.35 -7.04
C ARG A 80 5.89 11.14 -6.67
N ARG A 81 7.19 11.34 -6.45
CA ARG A 81 8.10 10.28 -6.03
C ARG A 81 7.71 9.64 -4.69
N LYS A 82 7.18 10.44 -3.74
CA LYS A 82 6.69 9.93 -2.44
C LYS A 82 5.40 9.12 -2.61
N ILE A 83 4.44 9.64 -3.38
CA ILE A 83 3.19 8.94 -3.70
C ILE A 83 3.47 7.59 -4.36
N GLU A 84 4.37 7.55 -5.35
CA GLU A 84 4.76 6.32 -6.05
C GLU A 84 5.46 5.34 -5.12
N ARG A 85 6.46 5.80 -4.36
CA ARG A 85 7.24 4.94 -3.46
C ARG A 85 6.40 4.31 -2.35
N GLU A 86 5.42 5.05 -1.83
CA GLU A 86 4.57 4.58 -0.73
C GLU A 86 3.21 4.05 -1.19
N ASN A 87 2.98 4.02 -2.52
CA ASN A 87 1.72 3.64 -3.13
C ASN A 87 0.51 4.34 -2.49
N LEU A 88 0.64 5.65 -2.26
CA LEU A 88 -0.39 6.42 -1.58
C LEU A 88 -1.62 6.57 -2.49
N THR A 89 -2.74 6.01 -2.05
CA THR A 89 -4.04 6.16 -2.73
C THR A 89 -4.97 7.08 -1.95
N GLY A 90 -6.00 7.62 -2.61
CA GLY A 90 -7.00 8.48 -1.94
C GLY A 90 -6.55 9.92 -1.71
N ILE A 91 -5.36 10.29 -2.19
CA ILE A 91 -4.82 11.64 -2.10
C ILE A 91 -5.06 12.34 -3.43
N GLY A 92 -5.88 13.39 -3.43
CA GLY A 92 -6.09 14.22 -4.60
C GLY A 92 -7.38 15.02 -4.57
N PRO A 93 -7.59 15.91 -5.55
CA PRO A 93 -8.84 16.64 -5.70
C PRO A 93 -10.05 15.70 -5.74
N VAL A 94 -11.13 16.08 -5.06
CA VAL A 94 -12.35 15.28 -4.89
C VAL A 94 -12.90 14.78 -6.23
N ALA A 95 -12.81 15.60 -7.30
CA ALA A 95 -13.23 15.22 -8.64
C ALA A 95 -12.50 13.97 -9.18
N PHE A 96 -11.21 13.80 -8.91
CA PHE A 96 -10.45 12.63 -9.32
C PHE A 96 -10.79 11.41 -8.45
N LEU A 97 -10.94 11.62 -7.14
CA LEU A 97 -11.32 10.56 -6.20
C LEU A 97 -12.68 9.96 -6.56
N LEU A 98 -13.69 10.81 -6.82
CA LEU A 98 -15.02 10.36 -7.23
C LEU A 98 -14.99 9.61 -8.57
N ARG A 99 -14.18 10.02 -9.54
CA ARG A 99 -14.01 9.28 -10.81
C ARG A 99 -13.31 7.94 -10.62
N ALA A 100 -12.33 7.87 -9.73
CA ALA A 100 -11.65 6.61 -9.41
C ALA A 100 -12.61 5.64 -8.71
N GLU A 101 -13.41 6.17 -7.79
CA GLU A 101 -14.45 5.43 -7.09
C GLU A 101 -15.56 4.94 -8.02
N ASP A 102 -16.06 5.80 -8.91
CA ASP A 102 -17.08 5.44 -9.90
C ASP A 102 -16.64 4.28 -10.80
N ARG A 103 -15.36 4.26 -11.21
CA ARG A 103 -14.76 3.16 -11.97
C ARG A 103 -14.69 1.83 -11.20
N GLN A 104 -14.61 1.89 -9.88
CA GLN A 104 -14.52 0.72 -9.00
C GLN A 104 -15.86 0.34 -8.37
N LEU A 105 -16.93 1.08 -8.69
CA LEU A 105 -18.20 0.99 -8.00
C LEU A 105 -18.80 -0.41 -8.15
N ASP A 106 -18.87 -0.94 -9.37
CA ASP A 106 -19.43 -2.27 -9.64
C ASP A 106 -18.73 -3.37 -8.85
N ASP A 107 -17.39 -3.38 -8.83
CA ASP A 107 -16.59 -4.33 -8.06
C ASP A 107 -16.87 -4.21 -6.54
N ARG A 108 -17.15 -3.01 -6.05
CA ARG A 108 -17.52 -2.81 -4.64
C ARG A 108 -18.92 -3.31 -4.35
N LEU A 109 -19.90 -2.99 -5.19
CA LEU A 109 -21.27 -3.48 -5.02
C LEU A 109 -21.33 -5.01 -5.07
N ASP A 110 -20.52 -5.63 -5.92
CA ASP A 110 -20.45 -7.08 -6.06
C ASP A 110 -19.97 -7.81 -4.79
N ARG A 111 -19.20 -7.12 -3.93
CA ARG A 111 -18.77 -7.62 -2.61
C ARG A 111 -19.85 -7.51 -1.54
N LEU A 112 -20.88 -6.68 -1.75
CA LEU A 112 -22.00 -6.54 -0.81
C LEU A 112 -23.02 -7.67 -1.00
N HIS A 113 -23.65 -8.08 0.10
CA HIS A 113 -24.55 -9.23 0.13
C HIS A 113 -26.02 -8.84 0.22
N ARG A 114 -26.33 -7.71 0.85
CA ARG A 114 -27.71 -7.28 1.08
C ARG A 114 -28.08 -6.13 0.16
N GLU A 115 -29.30 -6.15 -0.38
CA GLU A 115 -29.83 -5.07 -1.22
C GLU A 115 -29.83 -3.73 -0.47
N SER A 116 -30.11 -3.74 0.83
CA SER A 116 -30.07 -2.55 1.67
C SER A 116 -28.68 -1.90 1.73
N GLU A 117 -27.61 -2.71 1.80
CA GLU A 117 -26.22 -2.22 1.81
C GLU A 117 -25.85 -1.58 0.49
N VAL A 118 -26.26 -2.19 -0.62
CA VAL A 118 -26.04 -1.66 -1.97
C VAL A 118 -26.75 -0.32 -2.14
N ARG A 119 -28.01 -0.24 -1.70
CA ARG A 119 -28.81 1.00 -1.72
C ARG A 119 -28.12 2.10 -0.91
N THR A 120 -27.76 1.83 0.34
CA THR A 120 -27.06 2.81 1.19
C THR A 120 -25.74 3.28 0.57
N HIS A 121 -24.94 2.37 0.01
CA HIS A 121 -23.66 2.73 -0.61
C HIS A 121 -23.84 3.66 -1.82
N LEU A 122 -24.85 3.38 -2.65
CA LEU A 122 -25.19 4.20 -3.81
C LEU A 122 -25.71 5.59 -3.40
N GLU A 123 -26.55 5.65 -2.38
CA GLU A 123 -27.06 6.92 -1.83
C GLU A 123 -25.92 7.77 -1.23
N GLU A 124 -24.98 7.16 -0.50
CA GLU A 124 -23.81 7.84 0.03
C GLU A 124 -22.85 8.33 -1.06
N PHE A 125 -22.64 7.53 -2.11
CA PHE A 125 -21.86 7.94 -3.28
C PHE A 125 -22.51 9.15 -3.96
N ASN A 126 -23.81 9.07 -4.26
CA ASN A 126 -24.56 10.16 -4.87
C ASN A 126 -24.54 11.43 -4.02
N ARG A 127 -24.70 11.31 -2.70
CA ARG A 127 -24.60 12.43 -1.76
C ARG A 127 -23.25 13.12 -1.86
N ARG A 128 -22.14 12.36 -1.90
CA ARG A 128 -20.79 12.92 -2.05
C ARG A 128 -20.57 13.58 -3.40
N VAL A 129 -21.12 13.04 -4.48
CA VAL A 129 -21.08 13.67 -5.81
C VAL A 129 -21.82 15.00 -5.81
N VAL A 130 -23.02 15.05 -5.21
CA VAL A 130 -23.81 16.28 -5.08
C VAL A 130 -23.07 17.32 -4.23
N GLU A 131 -22.53 16.92 -3.09
CA GLU A 131 -21.79 17.82 -2.19
C GLU A 131 -20.55 18.39 -2.88
N ALA A 132 -19.77 17.55 -3.55
CA ALA A 132 -18.59 17.98 -4.29
C ALA A 132 -18.93 18.99 -5.41
N ARG A 133 -20.10 18.87 -6.05
CA ARG A 133 -20.58 19.84 -7.04
C ARG A 133 -21.03 21.15 -6.38
N ARG A 134 -21.59 21.10 -5.17
CA ARG A 134 -22.10 22.26 -4.43
C ARG A 134 -21.01 23.11 -3.80
N GLN A 135 -19.88 22.51 -3.45
CA GLN A 135 -18.90 23.17 -2.60
C GLN A 135 -18.26 24.42 -3.22
N LEU A 136 -18.32 24.61 -4.55
CA LEU A 136 -17.84 25.81 -5.26
C LEU A 136 -16.41 26.25 -4.88
N LEU A 137 -15.60 25.36 -4.30
CA LEU A 137 -14.26 25.65 -3.74
C LEU A 137 -13.17 25.89 -4.81
N GLY A 138 -13.56 26.09 -6.07
CA GLY A 138 -12.63 26.06 -7.20
C GLY A 138 -12.00 24.67 -7.40
N GLY A 139 -11.27 24.52 -8.50
CA GLY A 139 -10.60 23.27 -8.86
C GLY A 139 -11.24 22.52 -10.04
N PRO A 140 -10.71 21.34 -10.40
CA PRO A 140 -11.16 20.58 -11.56
C PRO A 140 -12.66 20.24 -11.47
N PRO A 141 -13.41 20.34 -12.57
CA PRO A 141 -14.85 20.13 -12.55
C PRO A 141 -15.23 18.69 -12.16
N VAL A 142 -16.25 18.57 -11.31
CA VAL A 142 -16.84 17.29 -10.88
C VAL A 142 -17.82 16.81 -11.95
N VAL A 143 -17.29 16.08 -12.93
CA VAL A 143 -18.05 15.51 -14.05
C VAL A 143 -18.61 14.10 -13.78
N THR A 144 -18.34 13.51 -12.61
CA THR A 144 -18.82 12.17 -12.24
C THR A 144 -20.35 12.14 -12.21
N PRO A 145 -21.02 11.23 -12.93
CA PRO A 145 -22.48 11.14 -12.97
C PRO A 145 -23.05 10.62 -11.65
N LEU A 146 -24.32 10.92 -11.40
CA LEU A 146 -25.09 10.25 -10.35
C LEU A 146 -25.52 8.86 -10.84
N ARG A 147 -25.63 7.92 -9.91
CA ARG A 147 -26.06 6.55 -10.17
C ARG A 147 -27.53 6.39 -9.83
N ASP A 148 -28.31 5.90 -10.78
CA ASP A 148 -29.70 5.53 -10.53
C ASP A 148 -29.71 4.28 -9.63
N VAL A 149 -30.22 4.45 -8.41
CA VAL A 149 -30.20 3.41 -7.37
C VAL A 149 -30.97 2.19 -7.83
N ASP A 150 -32.18 2.36 -8.37
CA ASP A 150 -33.04 1.24 -8.73
C ASP A 150 -32.48 0.47 -9.92
N ALA A 151 -31.94 1.20 -10.91
CA ALA A 151 -31.28 0.58 -12.06
C ALA A 151 -30.02 -0.22 -11.66
N GLU A 152 -29.19 0.32 -10.76
CA GLU A 152 -28.00 -0.39 -10.29
C GLU A 152 -28.34 -1.61 -9.42
N LEU A 153 -29.44 -1.56 -8.65
CA LEU A 153 -29.93 -2.72 -7.90
C LEU A 153 -30.39 -3.86 -8.81
N VAL A 154 -31.05 -3.54 -9.93
CA VAL A 154 -31.40 -4.54 -10.95
C VAL A 154 -30.13 -5.18 -11.52
N ARG A 155 -29.16 -4.38 -11.97
CA ARG A 155 -27.88 -4.87 -12.51
C ARG A 155 -27.11 -5.72 -11.50
N TRP A 156 -27.06 -5.30 -10.24
CA TRP A 156 -26.40 -6.06 -9.17
C TRP A 156 -27.06 -7.43 -8.97
N ARG A 157 -28.41 -7.48 -8.93
CA ARG A 157 -29.15 -8.75 -8.83
C ARG A 157 -28.87 -9.66 -10.02
N GLU A 158 -28.85 -9.12 -11.23
CA GLU A 158 -28.52 -9.87 -12.45
C GLU A 158 -27.09 -10.44 -12.41
N ARG A 159 -26.09 -9.63 -12.04
CA ARG A 159 -24.70 -10.09 -11.88
C ARG A 159 -24.58 -11.19 -10.85
N ARG A 160 -25.30 -11.10 -9.72
CA ARG A 160 -25.34 -12.17 -8.71
C ARG A 160 -26.01 -13.44 -9.22
N ALA A 161 -27.15 -13.32 -9.90
CA ALA A 161 -27.85 -14.47 -10.48
C ALA A 161 -26.99 -15.19 -11.54
N ALA A 162 -26.26 -14.43 -12.37
CA ALA A 162 -25.33 -14.98 -13.35
C ALA A 162 -24.18 -15.77 -12.70
N ARG A 163 -23.65 -15.30 -11.57
CA ARG A 163 -22.63 -16.03 -10.78
C ARG A 163 -23.18 -17.26 -10.05
N ALA A 164 -24.42 -17.18 -9.58
CA ALA A 164 -25.07 -18.26 -8.85
C ALA A 164 -25.58 -19.38 -9.75
N ARG A 165 -25.81 -19.12 -11.04
CA ARG A 165 -26.11 -20.17 -12.02
C ARG A 165 -24.90 -21.12 -12.08
N PRO A 166 -25.02 -22.37 -11.63
CA PRO A 166 -23.96 -23.34 -11.88
C PRO A 166 -23.78 -23.39 -13.39
N ALA A 167 -22.52 -23.35 -13.85
CA ALA A 167 -22.19 -23.78 -15.20
C ALA A 167 -22.88 -25.13 -15.35
N VAL A 168 -23.94 -25.18 -16.15
CA VAL A 168 -24.63 -26.42 -16.47
C VAL A 168 -23.53 -27.26 -17.08
N ARG A 169 -22.98 -28.19 -16.27
CA ARG A 169 -22.11 -29.24 -16.75
C ARG A 169 -22.94 -29.88 -17.83
N THR A 170 -22.55 -29.63 -19.08
CA THR A 170 -23.00 -30.43 -20.20
C THR A 170 -22.77 -31.86 -19.74
N GLU A 171 -23.87 -32.54 -19.44
CA GLU A 171 -23.89 -33.93 -19.05
C GLU A 171 -23.55 -34.70 -20.33
N THR A 172 -22.28 -34.64 -20.72
CA THR A 172 -21.75 -35.40 -21.84
C THR A 172 -21.74 -36.85 -21.37
N GLU A 173 -22.81 -37.54 -21.75
CA GLU A 173 -22.90 -38.97 -22.00
C GLU A 173 -22.21 -39.85 -20.95
N ARG A 174 -22.99 -40.26 -19.94
CA ARG A 174 -22.64 -41.43 -19.13
C ARG A 174 -22.42 -42.62 -20.08
N PRO A 175 -21.25 -43.27 -20.10
CA PRO A 175 -20.99 -44.37 -21.02
C PRO A 175 -21.95 -45.52 -20.69
N ARG A 176 -22.77 -45.90 -21.68
CA ARG A 176 -23.78 -46.94 -21.55
C ARG A 176 -23.08 -48.28 -21.26
N ARG A 177 -23.50 -48.91 -20.17
CA ARG A 177 -23.07 -50.23 -19.68
C ARG A 177 -23.01 -51.25 -20.83
N TRP A 178 -21.80 -51.72 -21.14
CA TRP A 178 -21.48 -52.67 -22.21
C TRP A 178 -21.52 -54.15 -21.78
N TRP A 179 -22.22 -54.48 -20.69
CA TRP A 179 -22.31 -55.87 -20.22
C TRP A 179 -23.63 -56.51 -20.63
N ARG A 180 -23.74 -56.87 -21.90
CA ARG A 180 -24.47 -58.06 -22.34
C ARG A 180 -23.84 -58.59 -23.62
N ARG A 181 -23.16 -59.74 -23.50
CA ARG A 181 -23.40 -60.99 -24.26
C ARG A 181 -22.09 -61.74 -24.49
N ARG A 182 -21.87 -62.82 -23.74
CA ARG A 182 -21.33 -64.08 -24.28
C ARG A 182 -22.11 -65.24 -23.65
N ARG A 183 -23.07 -65.75 -24.43
CA ARG A 183 -23.44 -67.17 -24.44
C ARG A 183 -22.76 -67.76 -25.67
N THR A 184 -21.92 -68.74 -25.43
CA THR A 184 -21.40 -69.80 -26.33
C THR A 184 -20.89 -70.82 -25.31
N ASP A 185 -21.60 -71.87 -24.94
CA ASP A 185 -22.06 -73.02 -25.74
C ASP A 185 -20.92 -73.62 -26.58
N GLN A 186 -20.21 -74.56 -25.97
CA GLN A 186 -19.46 -75.71 -26.52
C GLN A 186 -19.38 -76.69 -25.33
N GLY A 187 -19.79 -77.95 -25.41
CA GLY A 187 -19.50 -78.90 -26.48
C GLY A 187 -18.51 -79.90 -25.91
#